data_AF-A0A6J2U890-F1
#
_entry.id   AF-A0A6J2U890-F1
#
_cell.length_a   1.000
_cell.length_b   1.000
_cell.length_c   1.000
_cell.angle_alpha   90.00
_cell.angle_beta   90.00
_cell.angle_gamma   90.00
#
_symmetry.space_group_name_H-M   'P 1'
#
loop_
_entity.id
_entity.type
_entity.pdbx_description
1 polymer ?
#
loop_
_entity_poly.entity_id
_entity_poly.type
_entity_poly.pdbx_seq_one_letter_code
_entity_poly.pdbx_strand_id
1 'polypeptide(L)'
;MSSLKTCPFDKNHILQAERFIVHLVRCQRNHPNVQVRCPHNEGHIIPPGEMETHLNVCDTRALSELKDQQMVQKPVEQPLLPVGESWDDDPDVGTYDPNNYCEQNLVIRQPVNLTKAQRKQFRLKERERLEKMDNSTSDGSKP
;
A
#
# COMPACT_ATOMS: atom_id res chain seq x y z
N MET A 1 -8.95 18.33 -20.11
CA MET A 1 -9.91 19.36 -19.68
C MET A 1 -10.32 19.04 -18.25
N SER A 2 -10.12 19.96 -17.31
CA SER A 2 -10.42 19.73 -15.89
C SER A 2 -11.94 19.73 -15.66
N SER A 3 -12.51 18.59 -15.29
CA SER A 3 -13.92 18.51 -14.88
C SER A 3 -14.08 19.16 -13.51
N LEU A 4 -14.87 20.23 -13.47
CA LEU A 4 -15.26 20.93 -12.25
C LEU A 4 -16.54 20.28 -11.69
N LYS A 5 -16.54 20.02 -10.39
CA LYS A 5 -17.68 19.44 -9.66
C LYS A 5 -18.07 20.35 -8.50
N THR A 6 -19.36 20.45 -8.26
CA THR A 6 -19.92 21.21 -7.13
C THR A 6 -19.92 20.34 -5.89
N CYS A 7 -19.55 20.91 -4.74
CA CYS A 7 -19.54 20.19 -3.48
C CYS A 7 -20.98 19.86 -3.04
N PRO A 8 -21.26 18.62 -2.61
CA PRO A 8 -22.54 18.25 -2.04
C PRO A 8 -22.89 19.03 -0.75
N PHE A 9 -21.89 19.35 0.09
CA PHE A 9 -22.11 20.02 1.38
C PHE A 9 -22.34 21.54 1.27
N ASP A 10 -21.84 22.18 0.21
CA ASP A 10 -22.01 23.61 -0.04
C ASP A 10 -22.00 23.90 -1.55
N LYS A 11 -23.09 24.49 -2.05
CA LYS A 11 -23.29 24.83 -3.47
C LYS A 11 -22.31 25.90 -3.97
N ASN A 12 -21.70 26.67 -3.08
CA ASN A 12 -20.72 27.70 -3.44
C ASN A 12 -19.33 27.13 -3.74
N HIS A 13 -19.06 25.89 -3.33
CA HIS A 13 -17.78 25.25 -3.55
C HIS A 13 -17.75 24.52 -4.90
N ILE A 14 -16.97 25.05 -5.84
CA ILE A 14 -16.71 24.44 -7.15
C ILE A 14 -15.24 24.03 -7.20
N LEU A 15 -14.97 22.74 -7.33
CA LEU A 15 -13.61 22.19 -7.27
C LEU A 15 -13.30 21.29 -8.46
N GLN A 16 -12.02 21.19 -8.78
CA GLN A 16 -11.53 20.19 -9.72
C GLN A 16 -11.68 18.77 -9.14
N ALA A 17 -11.95 17.79 -10.01
CA ALA A 17 -12.12 16.39 -9.63
C ALA A 17 -10.95 15.84 -8.76
N GLU A 18 -9.71 16.23 -9.07
CA GLU A 18 -8.51 15.81 -8.33
C GLU A 18 -8.50 16.26 -6.86
N ARG A 19 -9.07 17.42 -6.57
CA ARG A 19 -9.13 18.00 -5.23
C ARG A 19 -10.42 17.67 -4.49
N PHE A 20 -11.36 17.00 -5.18
CA PHE A 20 -12.72 16.77 -4.68
C PHE A 20 -12.72 15.86 -3.45
N ILE A 21 -11.98 14.76 -3.47
CA ILE A 21 -11.93 13.79 -2.36
C ILE A 21 -11.39 14.45 -1.07
N VAL A 22 -10.27 15.16 -1.16
CA VAL A 22 -9.67 15.84 0.00
C VAL A 22 -10.59 16.94 0.52
N HIS A 23 -11.29 17.64 -0.38
CA HIS A 23 -12.26 18.65 0.01
C HIS A 23 -13.46 18.06 0.75
N LEU A 24 -14.07 16.97 0.27
CA LEU A 24 -15.23 16.34 0.91
C LEU A 24 -14.95 15.99 2.37
N VAL A 25 -13.78 15.40 2.68
CA VAL A 25 -13.40 15.04 4.05
C VAL A 25 -13.29 16.25 4.97
N ARG A 26 -12.74 17.37 4.47
CA ARG A 26 -12.60 18.61 5.26
C ARG A 26 -13.94 19.35 5.39
N CYS A 27 -14.69 19.43 4.30
CA CYS A 27 -15.97 20.12 4.24
C CYS A 27 -17.01 19.43 5.13
N GLN A 28 -17.03 18.10 5.17
CA GLN A 28 -17.89 17.33 6.07
C GLN A 28 -17.67 17.66 7.55
N ARG A 29 -16.41 17.89 7.98
CA ARG A 29 -16.11 18.29 9.37
C ARG A 29 -16.71 19.63 9.75
N ASN A 30 -16.80 20.55 8.78
CA ASN A 30 -17.38 21.88 8.99
C ASN A 30 -18.92 21.88 8.85
N HIS A 31 -19.49 20.86 8.21
CA HIS A 31 -20.93 20.73 7.93
C HIS A 31 -21.49 19.35 8.35
N PRO A 32 -21.41 18.98 9.64
CA PRO A 32 -21.74 17.61 10.10
C PRO A 32 -23.22 17.22 9.92
N ASN A 33 -24.12 18.20 9.89
CA ASN A 33 -25.57 17.95 9.83
C ASN A 33 -26.19 18.15 8.43
N VAL A 34 -25.38 18.47 7.42
CA VAL A 34 -25.91 18.82 6.09
C VAL A 34 -26.15 17.56 5.26
N GLN A 35 -25.29 16.55 5.38
CA GLN A 35 -25.41 15.29 4.66
C GLN A 35 -24.86 14.11 5.48
N VAL A 36 -25.47 12.95 5.27
CA VAL A 36 -25.15 11.68 5.90
C VAL A 36 -24.66 10.68 4.85
N ARG A 37 -23.80 9.76 5.26
CA ARG A 37 -23.32 8.67 4.39
C ARG A 37 -24.28 7.50 4.43
N CYS A 38 -24.45 6.81 3.30
CA CYS A 38 -25.22 5.57 3.26
C CYS A 38 -24.50 4.48 4.09
N PRO A 39 -25.21 3.73 4.94
CA PRO A 39 -24.64 2.58 5.67
C PRO A 39 -24.06 1.49 4.76
N HIS A 40 -24.63 1.33 3.56
CA HIS A 40 -24.25 0.28 2.61
C HIS A 40 -23.10 0.71 1.68
N ASN A 41 -22.87 2.02 1.52
CA ASN A 41 -21.78 2.56 0.70
C ASN A 41 -21.35 3.95 1.20
N GLU A 42 -20.13 4.02 1.74
CA GLU A 42 -19.56 5.27 2.25
C GLU A 42 -19.36 6.36 1.20
N GLY A 43 -19.38 6.00 -0.09
CA GLY A 43 -19.30 6.95 -1.20
C GLY A 43 -20.62 7.68 -1.48
N HIS A 44 -21.76 7.16 -1.03
CA HIS A 44 -23.05 7.82 -1.20
C HIS A 44 -23.23 8.88 -0.12
N ILE A 45 -23.33 10.15 -0.53
CA ILE A 45 -23.56 11.29 0.34
C ILE A 45 -24.98 11.79 0.07
N ILE A 46 -25.87 11.67 1.05
CA ILE A 46 -27.31 11.93 0.91
C ILE A 46 -27.75 12.96 1.94
N PRO A 47 -28.67 13.87 1.62
CA PRO A 47 -29.28 14.75 2.60
C PRO A 47 -30.01 13.93 3.70
N PRO A 48 -29.97 14.36 4.97
CA PRO A 48 -30.56 13.60 6.08
C PRO A 48 -32.04 13.29 5.91
N GLY A 49 -32.82 14.17 5.28
CA GLY A 49 -34.25 13.97 5.03
C GLY A 49 -34.58 12.94 3.93
N GLU A 50 -33.62 12.56 3.09
CA GLU A 50 -33.83 11.67 1.94
C GLU A 50 -33.19 10.29 2.12
N MET A 51 -32.58 10.04 3.29
CA MET A 51 -31.90 8.78 3.58
C MET A 51 -32.87 7.58 3.54
N GLU A 52 -34.07 7.71 4.10
CA GLU A 52 -35.05 6.62 4.09
C GLU A 52 -35.47 6.23 2.67
N THR A 53 -35.70 7.22 1.80
CA THR A 53 -35.98 6.97 0.38
C THR A 53 -34.78 6.37 -0.34
N HIS A 54 -33.57 6.80 -0.01
CA HIS A 54 -32.35 6.24 -0.58
C HIS A 54 -32.18 4.76 -0.23
N LEU A 55 -32.41 4.35 1.02
CA LEU A 55 -32.26 2.95 1.45
C LEU A 55 -33.20 1.98 0.69
N ASN A 56 -34.32 2.47 0.16
CA ASN A 56 -35.24 1.68 -0.65
C ASN A 56 -34.79 1.51 -2.11
N VAL A 57 -33.97 2.44 -2.63
CA VAL A 57 -33.53 2.47 -4.04
C VAL A 57 -32.01 2.23 -4.17
N CYS A 58 -31.31 2.04 -3.05
CA CYS A 58 -29.85 1.93 -3.03
C CYS A 58 -29.37 0.67 -3.76
N ASP A 59 -28.70 0.85 -4.90
CA ASP A 59 -28.13 -0.24 -5.71
C ASP A 59 -27.16 -1.14 -4.92
N THR A 60 -26.46 -0.56 -3.94
CA THR A 60 -25.46 -1.28 -3.13
C THR A 60 -26.07 -2.04 -1.94
N ARG A 61 -27.38 -1.93 -1.70
CA ARG A 61 -28.05 -2.64 -0.61
C ARG A 61 -27.94 -4.16 -0.75
N ALA A 62 -28.26 -4.68 -1.94
CA ALA A 62 -28.17 -6.11 -2.21
C ALA A 62 -26.75 -6.67 -2.02
N LEU A 63 -25.72 -5.89 -2.37
CA LEU A 63 -24.32 -6.28 -2.19
C LEU A 63 -23.91 -6.33 -0.72
N SER A 64 -24.43 -5.43 0.13
CA SER A 64 -24.17 -5.47 1.57
C SER A 64 -24.85 -6.66 2.26
N GLU A 65 -26.07 -7.00 1.87
CA GLU A 65 -26.82 -8.13 2.44
C GLU A 65 -26.14 -9.48 2.12
N LEU A 66 -25.50 -9.61 0.95
CA LEU A 66 -24.73 -10.81 0.59
C LEU A 66 -23.43 -10.95 1.40
N LYS A 67 -22.79 -9.85 1.79
CA LYS A 67 -21.59 -9.90 2.63
C LYS A 67 -21.91 -10.48 4.00
N ASP A 68 -23.00 -10.04 4.62
CA ASP A 68 -23.41 -10.51 5.94
C ASP A 68 -23.72 -12.02 5.93
N GLN A 69 -24.28 -12.54 4.82
CA GLN A 69 -24.52 -13.97 4.63
C GLN A 69 -23.22 -14.79 4.47
N GLN A 70 -22.17 -14.21 3.90
CA GLN A 70 -20.85 -14.86 3.77
C GLN A 70 -20.07 -14.89 5.10
N MET A 71 -20.47 -14.10 6.10
CA MET A 71 -19.88 -14.14 7.44
C MET A 71 -20.41 -15.28 8.31
N VAL A 72 -21.48 -15.96 7.89
CA VAL A 72 -21.86 -17.27 8.43
C VAL A 72 -20.92 -18.30 7.80
N GLN A 73 -19.67 -18.33 8.29
CA GLN A 73 -18.74 -19.39 7.94
C GLN A 73 -19.33 -20.71 8.44
N LYS A 74 -19.97 -21.46 7.55
CA LYS A 74 -20.16 -22.90 7.73
C LYS A 74 -18.77 -23.48 8.04
N PRO A 75 -18.59 -24.32 9.08
CA PRO A 75 -17.27 -24.89 9.37
C PRO A 75 -16.71 -25.53 8.11
N VAL A 76 -15.72 -24.88 7.50
CA VAL A 76 -15.04 -25.41 6.34
C VAL A 76 -14.09 -26.44 6.92
N GLU A 77 -14.38 -27.72 6.69
CA GLU A 77 -13.44 -28.80 6.97
C GLU A 77 -12.25 -28.58 6.04
N GLN A 78 -11.19 -27.98 6.60
CA GLN A 78 -10.00 -27.64 5.85
C GLN A 78 -9.34 -28.95 5.40
N PRO A 79 -8.99 -29.09 4.11
CA PRO A 79 -8.19 -30.23 3.65
C PRO A 79 -6.95 -30.33 4.55
N LEU A 80 -6.67 -31.53 5.06
CA LEU A 80 -5.44 -31.82 5.80
C LEU A 80 -4.26 -31.55 4.87
N LEU A 81 -3.74 -30.32 4.89
CA LEU A 81 -2.47 -29.98 4.30
C LEU A 81 -1.41 -30.86 5.00
N PRO A 82 -0.42 -31.38 4.27
CA PRO A 82 0.68 -32.09 4.90
C PRO A 82 1.29 -31.20 5.99
N VAL A 83 1.18 -31.65 7.25
CA VAL A 83 1.93 -31.13 8.38
C VAL A 83 3.39 -31.30 8.03
N GLY A 84 4.10 -30.22 7.73
CA GLY A 84 5.50 -30.34 7.31
C GLY A 84 6.31 -29.06 7.36
N GLU A 85 5.69 -27.89 7.19
CA GLU A 85 6.40 -26.62 7.27
C GLU A 85 5.57 -25.67 8.13
N SER A 86 5.68 -25.83 9.45
CA SER A 86 5.23 -24.79 10.37
C SER A 86 6.22 -23.64 10.28
N TRP A 87 5.72 -22.41 10.20
CA TRP A 87 6.56 -21.21 10.36
C TRP A 87 7.27 -21.18 11.74
N ASP A 88 6.83 -22.00 12.70
CA ASP A 88 7.50 -22.18 14.00
C ASP A 88 8.72 -23.11 13.95
N ASP A 89 8.90 -23.88 12.86
CA ASP A 89 10.03 -24.78 12.65
C ASP A 89 11.19 -24.09 11.89
N ASP A 90 11.03 -22.83 11.50
CA ASP A 90 12.08 -22.05 10.86
C ASP A 90 13.28 -21.91 11.82
N PRO A 91 14.52 -22.21 11.36
CA PRO A 91 15.70 -22.02 12.20
C PRO A 91 15.87 -20.55 12.56
N ASP A 92 16.38 -20.27 13.76
CA ASP A 92 16.76 -18.92 14.18
C ASP A 92 17.95 -18.42 13.33
N VAL A 93 17.63 -17.83 12.18
CA VAL A 93 18.58 -17.16 11.32
C VAL A 93 18.76 -15.73 11.81
N GLY A 94 20.02 -15.31 11.97
CA GLY A 94 20.34 -13.96 12.41
C GLY A 94 19.69 -12.89 11.53
N THR A 95 19.55 -11.68 12.09
CA THR A 95 18.96 -10.56 11.35
C THR A 95 19.75 -10.26 10.08
N TYR A 96 19.03 -10.15 8.96
CA TYR A 96 19.61 -9.74 7.68
C TYR A 96 20.31 -8.37 7.82
N ASP A 97 21.62 -8.33 7.58
CA ASP A 97 22.39 -7.08 7.51
C ASP A 97 22.56 -6.66 6.03
N PRO A 98 21.82 -5.64 5.57
CA PRO A 98 21.90 -5.17 4.19
C PRO A 98 23.27 -4.60 3.84
N ASN A 99 24.02 -4.04 4.81
CA ASN A 99 25.34 -3.49 4.54
C ASN A 99 26.33 -4.60 4.23
N ASN A 100 26.31 -5.67 5.04
CA ASN A 100 27.14 -6.83 4.84
C ASN A 100 26.85 -7.50 3.49
N TYR A 101 25.56 -7.69 3.17
CA TYR A 101 25.15 -8.23 1.87
C TYR A 101 25.66 -7.37 0.70
N CYS A 102 25.53 -6.04 0.80
CA CYS A 102 26.03 -5.12 -0.23
C CYS A 102 27.56 -5.14 -0.37
N GLU A 103 28.29 -5.45 0.70
CA GLU A 103 29.75 -5.54 0.70
C GLU A 103 30.26 -6.86 0.12
N GLN A 104 29.49 -7.94 0.25
CA GLN A 104 29.85 -9.29 -0.21
C GLN A 104 29.41 -9.62 -1.64
N ASN A 105 28.48 -8.84 -2.19
CA ASN A 105 27.92 -9.10 -3.53
C ASN A 105 28.32 -8.00 -4.54
N LEU A 106 28.08 -8.25 -5.82
CA LEU A 106 28.30 -7.32 -6.93
C LEU A 106 27.27 -6.18 -6.96
N VAL A 107 27.05 -5.54 -5.81
CA VAL A 107 26.13 -4.41 -5.62
C VAL A 107 26.91 -3.10 -5.68
N ILE A 108 26.45 -2.16 -6.49
CA ILE A 108 27.03 -0.81 -6.58
C ILE A 108 26.55 0.02 -5.38
N ARG A 109 27.50 0.49 -4.56
CA ARG A 109 27.22 1.31 -3.37
C ARG A 109 27.44 2.80 -3.64
N GLN A 110 26.63 3.66 -3.01
CA GLN A 110 26.76 5.11 -3.11
C GLN A 110 27.38 5.72 -1.83
N PRO A 111 28.42 6.56 -1.94
CA PRO A 111 28.98 7.25 -0.78
C PRO A 111 28.06 8.40 -0.32
N VAL A 112 27.61 8.36 0.94
CA VAL A 112 26.80 9.41 1.59
C VAL A 112 27.67 10.26 2.53
N ASN A 113 27.41 11.57 2.61
CA ASN A 113 28.03 12.50 3.57
C ASN A 113 29.57 12.57 3.58
N LEU A 114 30.23 12.26 2.46
CA LEU A 114 31.69 12.26 2.33
C LEU A 114 32.21 13.48 1.54
N THR A 115 33.41 13.94 1.92
CA THR A 115 34.12 15.00 1.18
C THR A 115 34.47 14.55 -0.24
N LYS A 116 34.86 15.50 -1.12
CA LYS A 116 35.22 15.18 -2.51
C LYS A 116 36.38 14.17 -2.60
N ALA A 117 37.39 14.30 -1.73
CA ALA A 117 38.54 13.39 -1.68
C ALA A 117 38.12 11.98 -1.24
N GLN A 118 37.34 11.88 -0.16
CA GLN A 118 36.82 10.60 0.34
C GLN A 118 35.90 9.91 -0.67
N ARG A 119 35.04 10.65 -1.39
CA ARG A 119 34.21 10.09 -2.48
C ARG A 119 35.05 9.52 -3.62
N LYS A 120 36.18 10.16 -3.96
CA LYS A 120 37.13 9.64 -4.96
C LYS A 120 37.76 8.34 -4.47
N GLN A 121 38.22 8.30 -3.23
CA GLN A 121 38.79 7.10 -2.61
C GLN A 121 37.78 5.95 -2.54
N PHE A 122 36.52 6.23 -2.18
CA PHE A 122 35.45 5.25 -2.15
C PHE A 122 35.22 4.59 -3.52
N ARG A 123 35.14 5.40 -4.59
CA ARG A 123 34.99 4.88 -5.96
C ARG A 123 36.17 4.04 -6.45
N LEU A 124 37.38 4.34 -6.01
CA LEU A 124 38.57 3.53 -6.32
C LEU A 124 38.49 2.17 -5.62
N LYS A 125 38.20 2.18 -4.32
CA LYS A 125 38.05 0.95 -3.52
C LYS A 125 36.91 0.06 -4.02
N GLU A 126 35.76 0.64 -4.35
CA GLU A 126 34.63 -0.13 -4.89
C GLU A 126 34.97 -0.75 -6.25
N ARG A 127 35.74 -0.06 -7.12
CA ARG A 127 36.19 -0.64 -8.38
C ARG A 127 37.08 -1.85 -8.15
N GLU A 128 38.09 -1.71 -7.29
CA GLU A 128 38.98 -2.81 -6.92
C GLU A 128 38.21 -3.98 -6.27
N ARG A 129 37.21 -3.70 -5.43
CA ARG A 129 36.35 -4.72 -4.80
C ARG A 129 35.57 -5.51 -5.84
N LEU A 130 34.91 -4.82 -6.77
CA LEU A 130 34.12 -5.46 -7.83
C LEU A 130 35.01 -6.25 -8.80
N GLU A 131 36.17 -5.73 -9.18
CA GLU A 131 37.14 -6.45 -10.03
C GLU A 131 37.62 -7.75 -9.36
N LYS A 132 37.89 -7.72 -8.05
CA LYS A 132 38.28 -8.94 -7.30
C LYS A 132 37.14 -9.97 -7.25
N MET A 133 35.91 -9.52 -7.03
CA MET A 133 34.74 -10.40 -6.99
C MET A 133 34.44 -11.02 -8.35
N ASP A 134 34.46 -10.22 -9.41
CA ASP A 134 34.23 -10.68 -10.79
C ASP A 134 35.24 -11.77 -11.19
N ASN A 135 36.53 -11.51 -10.92
CA ASN A 135 37.60 -12.49 -11.16
C ASN A 135 37.40 -13.79 -10.36
N SER A 136 36.93 -13.73 -9.12
CA SER A 136 36.68 -14.93 -8.31
C SER A 136 35.49 -15.77 -8.80
N THR A 137 34.49 -15.13 -9.41
CA THR A 137 33.33 -15.84 -9.96
C THR A 137 33.64 -16.57 -11.28
N SER A 138 34.67 -16.14 -12.01
CA SER A 138 35.08 -16.76 -13.27
C SER A 138 35.81 -18.11 -13.15
N ASP A 139 36.27 -18.48 -11.95
CA ASP A 139 37.05 -19.73 -11.72
C ASP A 139 36.21 -20.87 -11.10
N GLY A 140 34.93 -20.62 -10.80
CA GLY A 140 34.05 -21.54 -10.05
C GLY A 140 32.83 -22.05 -10.80
N SER A 141 32.72 -21.84 -12.11
CA SER A 141 31.58 -22.35 -12.88
C SER A 141 31.94 -22.67 -14.32
N LYS A 142 32.27 -23.94 -14.53
CA LYS A 142 31.77 -24.63 -15.72
C LYS A 142 31.21 -26.00 -15.29
N PRO A 143 29.96 -26.32 -15.67
CA PRO A 143 29.36 -27.63 -15.42
C PRO A 143 30.13 -28.75 -16.12
#